data_AF-A0A1Z9N9J0-F1
#
_entry.id   AF-A0A1Z9N9J0-F1
#
_cell.length_a   1.000
_cell.length_b   1.000
_cell.length_c   1.000
_cell.angle_alpha   90.00
_cell.angle_beta   90.00
_cell.angle_gamma   90.00
#
_symmetry.space_group_name_H-M   'P 1'
#
loop_
_entity.id
_entity.type
_entity.pdbx_description
1 polymer ?
#
loop_
_entity_poly.entity_id
_entity_poly.type
_entity_poly.pdbx_seq_one_letter_code
_entity_poly.pdbx_strand_id
1 'polypeptide(L)' 'MGRRYRRQDAIGTPYCITIDHQTLEDNTITVRDRDSMKQERINMETLEQFLNNSLDINNWLLRGD' A
#
# COMPACT_ATOMS: atom_id res chain seq x y z
N MET A 1 -12.06 8.66 -2.28
CA MET A 1 -11.13 7.55 -2.57
C MET A 1 -11.76 6.15 -2.63
N GLY A 2 -12.78 5.82 -1.82
CA GLY A 2 -13.31 4.44 -1.71
C GLY A 2 -13.81 3.74 -3.00
N ARG A 3 -14.26 4.47 -4.03
CA ARG A 3 -14.62 3.87 -5.33
C ARG A 3 -13.40 3.36 -6.12
N ARG A 4 -12.23 3.98 -5.94
CA ARG A 4 -10.98 3.55 -6.61
C ARG A 4 -10.39 2.33 -5.91
N TYR A 5 -10.38 2.32 -4.58
CA TYR A 5 -9.97 1.16 -3.78
C TYR A 5 -10.77 -0.10 -4.12
N ARG A 6 -12.11 -0.03 -4.18
CA ARG A 6 -12.93 -1.19 -4.57
C ARG A 6 -12.58 -1.76 -5.94
N ARG A 7 -12.18 -0.92 -6.91
CA ARG A 7 -11.74 -1.40 -8.22
C ARG A 7 -10.38 -2.09 -8.12
N GLN A 8 -9.46 -1.54 -7.35
CA GLN A 8 -8.13 -2.12 -7.15
C GLN A 8 -8.19 -3.44 -6.38
N ASP A 9 -9.04 -3.51 -5.35
CA ASP A 9 -9.30 -4.73 -4.59
C ASP A 9 -9.87 -5.83 -5.50
N ALA A 10 -10.81 -5.48 -6.38
CA ALA A 10 -11.43 -6.41 -7.32
C ALA A 10 -10.47 -6.92 -8.41
N ILE A 11 -9.45 -6.13 -8.78
CA ILE A 11 -8.42 -6.52 -9.76
C ILE A 11 -7.26 -7.25 -9.06
N GLY A 12 -7.28 -7.35 -7.73
CA GLY A 12 -6.30 -8.10 -6.96
C GLY A 12 -5.02 -7.32 -6.66
N THR A 13 -5.02 -5.99 -6.74
CA THR A 13 -3.86 -5.18 -6.37
C THR A 13 -3.61 -5.28 -4.87
N PRO A 14 -2.47 -5.83 -4.41
CA PRO A 14 -2.23 -6.09 -2.98
C PRO A 14 -2.09 -4.80 -2.16
N TYR A 15 -1.46 -3.77 -2.74
CA TYR A 15 -1.23 -2.48 -2.09
C TYR A 15 -1.70 -1.31 -2.96
N CYS A 16 -2.47 -0.40 -2.37
CA CYS A 16 -2.91 0.84 -3.02
C CYS A 16 -2.21 2.05 -2.39
N ILE A 17 -1.45 2.79 -3.20
CA ILE A 17 -0.75 3.99 -2.77
C ILE A 17 -1.56 5.22 -3.16
N THR A 18 -1.75 6.13 -2.22
CA THR A 18 -2.41 7.42 -2.45
C THR A 18 -1.43 8.55 -2.18
N ILE A 19 -1.25 9.38 -3.20
CA ILE A 19 -0.51 10.64 -3.15
C ILE A 19 -1.56 11.75 -3.16
N ASP A 20 -1.58 12.57 -2.12
CA ASP A 20 -2.50 13.69 -1.97
C ASP A 20 -1.73 15.01 -1.87
N HIS A 21 -2.46 16.12 -1.65
CA HIS A 21 -1.83 17.44 -1.50
C HIS A 21 -0.94 17.52 -0.27
N GLN A 22 -1.25 16.76 0.78
CA GLN A 22 -0.47 16.77 2.01
C GLN A 22 0.88 16.07 1.80
N THR A 23 0.98 15.12 0.87
CA THR A 23 2.27 14.54 0.45
C THR A 23 3.28 15.59 -0.03
N LEU A 24 2.84 16.68 -0.68
CA LEU A 24 3.76 17.75 -1.10
C LEU A 24 4.31 18.55 0.09
N GLU A 25 3.60 18.58 1.21
CA GLU A 25 3.97 19.35 2.40
C GLU A 25 4.81 18.53 3.37
N ASP A 26 4.50 17.24 3.53
CA ASP A 26 5.10 16.37 4.56
C ASP A 26 5.90 15.17 4.01
N ASN A 27 6.00 15.00 2.69
CA ASN A 27 6.67 13.88 2.02
C ASN A 27 6.18 12.50 2.49
N THR A 28 4.93 12.42 2.97
CA THR A 28 4.32 11.15 3.36
C THR A 28 3.19 10.76 2.44
N ILE A 29 3.03 9.46 2.26
CA ILE A 29 2.05 8.84 1.39
C ILE A 29 1.19 7.88 2.19
N THR A 30 -0.03 7.66 1.73
CA THR A 30 -0.93 6.68 2.35
C THR A 30 -0.87 5.38 1.57
N VAL A 31 -0.51 4.28 2.24
CA VAL A 31 -0.55 2.93 1.70
C VAL A 31 -1.73 2.19 2.32
N ARG A 32 -2.55 1.59 1.46
CA ARG A 32 -3.65 0.71 1.86
C ARG A 32 -3.32 -0.73 1.50
N ASP A 33 -3.38 -1.60 2.49
CA ASP A 33 -3.31 -3.04 2.31
C ASP A 33 -4.71 -3.60 1.99
N ARG A 34 -4.80 -4.37 0.91
CA ARG A 34 -6.03 -5.03 0.47
C ARG A 34 -6.49 -6.08 1.48
N ASP A 35 -5.57 -6.88 2.02
CA ASP A 35 -5.90 -8.06 2.81
C ASP A 35 -6.35 -7.67 4.22
N SER A 36 -5.58 -6.80 4.88
CA SER A 36 -5.95 -6.28 6.20
C SER A 36 -6.96 -5.13 6.17
N MET A 37 -7.25 -4.56 5.00
CA MET A 37 -8.06 -3.35 4.81
C MET A 37 -7.53 -2.10 5.54
N LYS A 38 -6.31 -2.15 6.10
CA LYS A 38 -5.69 -1.06 6.85
C LYS A 38 -5.12 0.01 5.93
N GLN A 39 -5.14 1.24 6.43
CA GLN A 39 -4.49 2.40 5.80
C GLN A 39 -3.42 2.93 6.75
N GLU A 40 -2.20 3.02 6.26
CA GLU A 40 -1.04 3.50 7.01
C GLU A 40 -0.36 4.63 6.24
N ARG A 41 0.14 5.62 6.97
CA ARG A 41 0.85 6.76 6.39
C ARG A 41 2.34 6.57 6.63
N ILE A 42 3.11 6.42 5.55
CA ILE A 42 4.54 6.16 5.60
C ILE A 42 5.30 7.28 4.88
N ASN A 43 6.57 7.46 5.22
CA ASN A 43 7.44 8.37 4.50
C ASN A 43 7.70 7.84 3.08
N MET A 44 7.77 8.72 2.10
CA MET A 44 8.08 8.35 0.72
C MET A 44 9.42 7.61 0.60
N GLU A 45 10.42 7.97 1.42
CA GLU A 45 11.73 7.32 1.41
C GLU A 45 11.68 5.83 1.82
N THR A 46 10.73 5.44 2.66
CA THR A 46 10.61 4.05 3.13
C THR A 46 9.71 3.18 2.24
N LEU A 47 9.07 3.78 1.23
CA LEU A 47 8.14 3.10 0.34
C LEU A 47 8.78 1.94 -0.42
N GLU A 48 9.97 2.16 -1.00
CA GLU A 48 10.63 1.16 -1.82
C GLU A 48 10.98 -0.08 -1.00
N GLN A 49 11.55 0.13 0.19
CA GLN A 49 11.86 -0.95 1.12
C GLN A 49 10.58 -1.67 1.58
N PHE A 50 9.52 -0.93 1.89
CA PHE A 50 8.23 -1.49 2.27
C PHE A 50 7.64 -2.39 1.18
N LEU A 51 7.64 -1.93 -0.08
CA LEU A 51 7.11 -2.68 -1.21
C LEU A 51 7.96 -3.91 -1.52
N ASN A 52 9.28 -3.77 -1.54
CA ASN A 52 10.19 -4.90 -1.79
C ASN A 52 10.01 -5.99 -0.73
N ASN A 53 9.95 -5.63 0.55
CA ASN A 53 9.74 -6.60 1.63
C ASN A 53 8.35 -7.23 1.58
N SER A 54 7.32 -6.45 1.23
CA SER A 54 5.94 -6.90 1.25
C SER A 54 5.53 -7.70 0.02
N LEU A 55 6.17 -7.46 -1.13
CA LEU A 55 5.91 -8.15 -2.41
C LEU A 55 6.93 -9.24 -2.69
N ASP A 56 7.98 -9.38 -1.87
CA ASP A 56 8.90 -10.52 -1.96
C ASP A 56 8.10 -11.81 -1.91
N ILE A 57 8.21 -12.60 -2.98
CA ILE A 57 7.46 -13.85 -3.18
C ILE A 57 7.68 -14.81 -2.01
N ASN A 58 8.89 -14.82 -1.43
CA ASN A 58 9.20 -15.67 -0.28
C ASN A 58 8.37 -15.28 0.94
N ASN A 59 8.22 -13.99 1.22
CA ASN A 59 7.42 -13.51 2.36
C ASN A 59 5.92 -13.48 2.05
N TRP A 60 5.55 -13.16 0.81
CA TRP A 60 4.17 -12.96 0.41
C TRP A 60 3.40 -14.28 0.33
N LEU A 61 4.03 -15.37 -0.12
CA LEU A 61 3.44 -16.71 -0.09
C LEU A 61 3.28 -17.24 1.34
N LEU A 62 4.16 -16.85 2.27
CA LEU A 62 4.11 -17.24 3.68
C LEU A 62 3.09 -16.45 4.50
N ARG A 63 2.42 -15.43 3.93
CA ARG A 63 1.33 -14.71 4.61
C ARG A 63 0.01 -15.46 4.61
N GLY A 64 -0.08 -16.56 3.87
CA GLY A 64 -1.25 -17.44 3.82
C GLY A 64 -1.09 -18.64 4.75
N ASP A 65 -1.09 -18.40 6.06
CA ASP A 65 -1.38 -19.39 7.11
C ASP A 65 -2.34 -18.77 8.14
#